data_AF-A0A4S4M4B6-F1
#
_entry.id   AF-A0A4S4M4B6-F1
#
_cell.length_a   1.000
_cell.length_b   1.000
_cell.length_c   1.000
_cell.angle_alpha   90.00
_cell.angle_beta   90.00
_cell.angle_gamma   90.00
#
_symmetry.space_group_name_H-M   'P 1'
#
loop_
_entity.id
_entity.type
_entity.pdbx_description
1 polymer ?
#
loop_
_entity_poly.entity_id
_entity_poly.type
_entity_poly.pdbx_seq_one_letter_code
_entity_poly.pdbx_strand_id
1 'polypeptide(L)'
;MSLVAPTREDALAAAQSQPIVQVGKKWRCTDGDESSGNSEDDSDEDVYRSCGRAFARLGDPGFVKIFQIVEQAINMIPEDSEDENDRELTERETRMAESWAVLTKIIPGFKALMFDPANATRRLWRRKLCKSINAGVCDARSDDTAGLKFKILNWLLEDITVKLLPPIPNDEEIKSLRGWNHPVTARLLTPLDYLADDNTYASVKAGRVKVTAEMWPRFLYAEGREYKPDDEESGLFMGHLMIRATKHIFMGPSSALKGPGYCRGTHCNARRINMNVITPRALAYVAVQVRFAISDAEKWATVDRQFSLAKFYWNVVAFFDDGEGQDVLDFYNHELFGETRQLQGLSDDLSDDPDSNRPSASERMKAQRAQKRARLAAPTTPAAPTGMAAPSTAAPVPGMSVA
;
A
#
# COMPACT_ATOMS: atom_id res chain seq x y z
N MET A 1 3.21 -22.03 -21.67
CA MET A 1 4.06 -21.01 -22.33
C MET A 1 4.82 -20.29 -21.23
N SER A 2 6.14 -20.21 -21.38
CA SER A 2 7.07 -19.72 -20.36
C SER A 2 6.84 -18.23 -20.11
N LEU A 3 6.31 -17.87 -18.93
CA LEU A 3 6.25 -16.47 -18.49
C LEU A 3 7.67 -15.98 -18.25
N VAL A 4 8.15 -15.12 -19.15
CA VAL A 4 9.41 -14.40 -19.01
C VAL A 4 9.22 -13.36 -17.91
N ALA A 5 9.96 -13.48 -16.81
CA ALA A 5 10.00 -12.47 -15.77
C ALA A 5 10.64 -11.18 -16.32
N PRO A 6 10.21 -9.99 -15.86
CA PRO A 6 10.75 -8.72 -16.34
C PRO A 6 12.26 -8.68 -16.17
N THR A 7 12.96 -8.21 -17.20
CA THR A 7 14.42 -8.13 -17.20
C THR A 7 14.90 -7.15 -16.13
N ARG A 8 16.18 -7.24 -15.77
CA ARG A 8 16.84 -6.29 -14.87
C ARG A 8 16.62 -4.84 -15.30
N GLU A 9 16.56 -4.57 -16.60
CA GLU A 9 16.27 -3.25 -17.17
C GLU A 9 14.81 -2.84 -16.95
N ASP A 10 13.86 -3.76 -17.10
CA ASP A 10 12.43 -3.49 -16.86
C ASP A 10 12.13 -3.16 -15.39
N ALA A 11 12.76 -3.89 -14.45
CA ALA A 11 12.64 -3.62 -13.01
C ALA A 11 13.28 -2.27 -12.61
N LEU A 12 14.40 -1.90 -13.25
CA LEU A 12 15.05 -0.60 -13.07
C LEU A 12 14.26 0.55 -13.71
N ALA A 13 13.60 0.31 -14.84
CA ALA A 13 12.76 1.27 -15.54
C ALA A 13 11.43 1.53 -14.80
N ALA A 14 10.79 0.50 -14.26
CA ALA A 14 9.60 0.62 -13.41
C ALA A 14 9.88 1.41 -12.11
N ALA A 15 11.10 1.28 -11.57
CA ALA A 15 11.55 2.11 -10.44
C ALA A 15 11.82 3.58 -10.83
N GLN A 16 12.08 3.86 -12.11
CA GLN A 16 12.34 5.20 -12.66
C GLN A 16 11.08 5.92 -13.15
N SER A 17 10.02 5.19 -13.54
CA SER A 17 8.78 5.75 -14.09
C SER A 17 7.84 6.39 -13.06
N GLN A 18 8.11 6.26 -11.76
CA GLN A 18 7.34 6.94 -10.73
C GLN A 18 7.73 8.44 -10.63
N PRO A 19 6.80 9.37 -10.89
CA PRO A 19 7.11 10.80 -10.89
C PRO A 19 7.25 11.32 -9.47
N ILE A 20 8.48 11.51 -8.95
CA ILE A 20 8.67 12.12 -7.63
C ILE A 20 9.88 13.07 -7.62
N VAL A 21 9.58 14.28 -7.13
CA VAL A 21 10.38 15.51 -7.13
C VAL A 21 11.62 15.41 -6.24
N GLN A 22 12.72 16.01 -6.72
CA GLN A 22 14.01 16.11 -6.03
C GLN A 22 13.87 16.70 -4.62
N VAL A 23 14.44 16.00 -3.63
CA VAL A 23 14.71 16.57 -2.31
C VAL A 23 15.90 17.53 -2.46
N GLY A 24 15.59 18.81 -2.57
CA GLY A 24 16.59 19.87 -2.60
C GLY A 24 17.20 20.11 -1.22
N LYS A 25 18.48 19.74 -1.07
CA LYS A 25 19.58 20.65 -0.68
C LYS A 25 20.85 20.12 -1.33
N LYS A 26 21.52 20.98 -2.10
CA LYS A 26 22.82 20.70 -2.72
C LYS A 26 23.86 20.56 -1.60
N TRP A 27 24.25 19.33 -1.27
CA TRP A 27 25.35 19.10 -0.34
C TRP A 27 26.67 19.33 -1.08
N ARG A 28 27.50 20.18 -0.47
CA ARG A 28 28.86 20.46 -0.89
C ARG A 28 29.73 19.73 0.12
N CYS A 29 30.58 18.80 -0.32
CA CYS A 29 31.74 18.41 0.47
C CYS A 29 32.57 19.68 0.64
N THR A 30 32.64 20.23 1.85
CA THR A 30 33.65 21.23 2.19
C THR A 30 34.77 20.51 2.88
N ASP A 31 35.94 20.53 2.25
CA ASP A 31 37.22 20.26 2.91
C ASP A 31 37.36 21.17 4.12
N GLY A 32 37.92 20.61 5.19
CA GLY A 32 37.74 21.09 6.56
C GLY A 32 38.22 22.50 6.85
N ASP A 33 37.69 23.05 7.94
CA ASP A 33 38.45 23.92 8.82
C ASP A 33 37.97 23.72 10.26
N GLU A 34 38.93 23.52 11.17
CA GLU A 34 38.72 23.23 12.58
C GLU A 34 38.07 24.43 13.32
N SER A 35 36.88 24.25 13.91
CA SER A 35 36.56 24.94 15.16
C SER A 35 35.49 24.21 15.99
N SER A 36 35.92 23.80 17.18
CA SER A 36 35.24 23.18 18.33
C SER A 36 33.72 23.42 18.54
N GLY A 37 33.00 22.32 18.82
CA GLY A 37 31.87 22.27 19.77
C GLY A 37 30.64 21.50 19.27
N ASN A 38 30.47 20.25 19.73
CA ASN A 38 29.59 19.16 19.26
C ASN A 38 30.05 18.51 17.94
N SER A 39 30.55 17.28 18.07
CA SER A 39 31.17 16.50 17.00
C SER A 39 30.24 16.33 15.80
N GLU A 40 30.77 16.62 14.60
CA GLU A 40 30.10 16.43 13.30
C GLU A 40 29.45 15.03 13.16
N ASP A 41 30.02 14.02 13.80
CA ASP A 41 29.49 12.65 13.89
C ASP A 41 28.07 12.55 14.49
N ASP A 42 27.72 13.36 15.50
CA ASP A 42 26.37 13.34 16.11
C ASP A 42 25.33 13.95 15.14
N SER A 43 25.74 14.93 14.34
CA SER A 43 24.87 15.61 13.38
C SER A 43 24.51 14.72 12.20
N ASP A 44 25.46 13.89 11.74
CA ASP A 44 25.25 12.91 10.68
C ASP A 44 24.39 11.74 11.16
N GLU A 45 24.59 11.26 12.39
CA GLU A 45 23.75 10.22 12.97
C GLU A 45 22.27 10.63 13.02
N ASP A 46 21.97 11.86 13.42
CA ASP A 46 20.59 12.39 13.45
C ASP A 46 19.98 12.52 12.05
N VAL A 47 20.77 12.88 11.03
CA VAL A 47 20.31 12.96 9.63
C VAL A 47 19.94 11.58 9.09
N TYR A 48 20.81 10.58 9.23
CA TYR A 48 20.53 9.21 8.75
C TYR A 48 19.36 8.58 9.50
N ARG A 49 19.23 8.86 10.80
CA ARG A 49 18.08 8.43 11.59
C ARG A 49 16.79 9.07 11.07
N SER A 50 16.79 10.36 10.74
CA SER A 50 15.65 11.02 10.10
C SER A 50 15.29 10.40 8.74
N CYS A 51 16.28 10.07 7.92
CA CYS A 51 16.08 9.36 6.65
C CYS A 51 15.45 7.97 6.87
N GLY A 52 15.89 7.25 7.89
CA GLY A 52 15.27 6.00 8.32
C GLY A 52 13.78 6.15 8.66
N ARG A 53 13.40 7.26 9.31
CA ARG A 53 11.99 7.55 9.61
C ARG A 53 11.15 7.77 8.36
N ALA A 54 11.71 8.37 7.31
CA ALA A 54 11.06 8.48 6.00
C ALA A 54 10.97 7.11 5.32
N PHE A 55 12.06 6.35 5.34
CA PHE A 55 12.12 5.01 4.74
C PHE A 55 11.10 4.05 5.34
N ALA A 56 10.83 4.11 6.65
CA ALA A 56 9.81 3.28 7.29
C ALA A 56 8.41 3.42 6.67
N ARG A 57 8.07 4.62 6.18
CA ARG A 57 6.75 4.96 5.66
C ARG A 57 6.65 4.83 4.14
N LEU A 58 7.77 4.95 3.44
CA LEU A 58 7.82 4.96 1.97
C LEU A 58 8.45 3.71 1.35
N GLY A 59 9.28 3.01 2.12
CA GLY A 59 10.01 1.80 1.73
C GLY A 59 9.60 0.60 2.58
N ASP A 60 10.55 -0.28 2.90
CA ASP A 60 10.33 -1.43 3.77
C ASP A 60 10.25 -0.98 5.25
N PRO A 61 9.17 -1.30 5.99
CA PRO A 61 8.97 -0.82 7.36
C PRO A 61 9.77 -1.59 8.42
N GLY A 62 10.87 -2.24 8.03
CA GLY A 62 11.77 -2.99 8.90
C GLY A 62 11.46 -4.48 8.98
N PHE A 63 10.95 -5.07 7.90
CA PHE A 63 10.96 -6.52 7.66
C PHE A 63 12.34 -6.99 7.17
N VAL A 64 13.06 -6.14 6.43
CA VAL A 64 14.46 -6.35 6.03
C VAL A 64 15.33 -5.28 6.68
N LYS A 65 16.50 -5.68 7.20
CA LYS A 65 17.44 -4.72 7.80
C LYS A 65 18.08 -3.87 6.70
N ILE A 66 18.27 -2.57 6.96
CA ILE A 66 18.92 -1.65 6.02
C ILE A 66 20.27 -2.19 5.52
N PHE A 67 21.08 -2.74 6.43
CA PHE A 67 22.37 -3.31 6.06
C PHE A 67 22.27 -4.45 5.04
N GLN A 68 21.22 -5.28 5.09
CA GLN A 68 21.02 -6.34 4.11
C GLN A 68 20.66 -5.78 2.74
N ILE A 69 19.82 -4.74 2.70
CA ILE A 69 19.44 -4.04 1.46
C ILE A 69 20.70 -3.46 0.79
N VAL A 70 21.53 -2.76 1.56
CA VAL A 70 22.78 -2.16 1.06
C VAL A 70 23.76 -3.21 0.56
N GLU A 71 23.98 -4.29 1.33
CA GLU A 71 24.93 -5.34 0.97
C GLU A 71 24.51 -6.09 -0.30
N GLN A 72 23.22 -6.37 -0.46
CA GLN A 72 22.72 -6.96 -1.70
C GLN A 72 22.96 -6.02 -2.88
N ALA A 73 22.70 -4.72 -2.73
CA ALA A 73 22.93 -3.75 -3.81
C ALA A 73 24.41 -3.65 -4.22
N ILE A 74 25.34 -3.74 -3.26
CA ILE A 74 26.79 -3.76 -3.53
C ILE A 74 27.18 -5.07 -4.25
N ASN A 75 26.68 -6.22 -3.80
CA ASN A 75 26.99 -7.51 -4.40
C ASN A 75 26.37 -7.71 -5.79
N MET A 76 25.41 -6.87 -6.18
CA MET A 76 24.79 -6.87 -7.52
C MET A 76 25.48 -5.92 -8.51
N ILE A 77 26.54 -5.22 -8.10
CA ILE A 77 27.40 -4.50 -9.03
C ILE A 77 28.05 -5.56 -9.93
N PRO A 78 27.87 -5.50 -11.26
CA PRO A 78 28.57 -6.42 -12.14
C PRO A 78 30.07 -6.24 -11.91
N GLU A 79 30.77 -7.33 -11.56
CA GLU A 79 32.22 -7.38 -11.75
C GLU A 79 32.46 -7.22 -13.27
N ASP A 80 33.60 -6.64 -13.68
CA ASP A 80 33.97 -6.44 -15.10
C ASP A 80 34.12 -7.75 -15.91
N SER A 81 33.53 -8.86 -15.44
CA SER A 81 33.36 -10.09 -16.20
C SER A 81 32.33 -9.88 -17.31
N GLU A 82 32.73 -10.21 -18.54
CA GLU A 82 31.91 -10.21 -19.77
C GLU A 82 30.70 -11.16 -19.72
N ASP A 83 30.48 -11.85 -18.59
CA ASP A 83 29.31 -12.68 -18.34
C ASP A 83 28.20 -11.80 -17.75
N GLU A 84 27.31 -11.30 -18.62
CA GLU A 84 25.98 -10.85 -18.18
C GLU A 84 25.35 -12.00 -17.40
N ASN A 85 25.28 -11.86 -16.09
CA ASN A 85 24.65 -12.86 -15.23
C ASN A 85 23.12 -12.77 -15.45
N ASP A 86 22.63 -13.46 -16.49
CA ASP A 86 21.23 -13.64 -16.91
C ASP A 86 20.36 -14.34 -15.86
N ARG A 87 20.83 -14.41 -14.61
CA ARG A 87 20.08 -15.01 -13.52
C ARG A 87 18.90 -14.13 -13.15
N GLU A 88 17.71 -14.69 -13.27
CA GLU A 88 16.49 -14.12 -12.71
C GLU A 88 16.65 -13.88 -11.19
N LEU A 89 16.29 -12.67 -10.76
CA LEU A 89 16.26 -12.32 -9.35
C LEU A 89 15.13 -13.07 -8.66
N THR A 90 15.42 -13.64 -7.48
CA THR A 90 14.36 -14.16 -6.63
C THR A 90 13.42 -13.04 -6.19
N GLU A 91 12.16 -13.35 -5.87
CA GLU A 91 11.19 -12.37 -5.38
C GLU A 91 11.72 -11.52 -4.20
N ARG A 92 12.50 -12.15 -3.31
CA ARG A 92 13.16 -11.46 -2.19
C ARG A 92 14.23 -10.47 -2.68
N GLU A 93 15.04 -10.88 -3.65
CA GLU A 93 16.08 -10.04 -4.24
C GLU A 93 15.46 -8.84 -4.96
N THR A 94 14.40 -9.03 -5.75
CA THR A 94 13.64 -7.95 -6.41
C THR A 94 13.11 -6.95 -5.39
N ARG A 95 12.43 -7.42 -4.34
CA ARG A 95 11.93 -6.57 -3.25
C ARG A 95 13.01 -5.74 -2.55
N MET A 96 14.19 -6.33 -2.37
CA MET A 96 15.35 -5.64 -1.78
C MET A 96 15.95 -4.63 -2.75
N ALA A 97 15.97 -4.90 -4.06
CA ALA A 97 16.41 -3.95 -5.09
C ALA A 97 15.46 -2.73 -5.17
N GLU A 98 14.14 -2.96 -5.12
CA GLU A 98 13.16 -1.87 -5.06
C GLU A 98 13.30 -1.05 -3.77
N SER A 99 13.54 -1.73 -2.65
CA SER A 99 13.81 -1.08 -1.36
C SER A 99 15.08 -0.23 -1.41
N TRP A 100 16.13 -0.72 -2.07
CA TRP A 100 17.34 0.06 -2.33
C TRP A 100 17.05 1.30 -3.18
N ALA A 101 16.24 1.17 -4.23
CA ALA A 101 15.84 2.30 -5.07
C ALA A 101 15.14 3.39 -4.23
N VAL A 102 14.19 3.02 -3.37
CA VAL A 102 13.54 3.98 -2.44
C VAL A 102 14.56 4.62 -1.49
N LEU A 103 15.48 3.85 -0.93
CA LEU A 103 16.50 4.35 0.00
C LEU A 103 17.41 5.40 -0.66
N THR A 104 17.84 5.17 -1.90
CA THR A 104 18.67 6.12 -2.66
C THR A 104 17.93 7.39 -3.08
N LYS A 105 16.60 7.34 -3.21
CA LYS A 105 15.77 8.54 -3.43
C LYS A 105 15.63 9.37 -2.15
N ILE A 106 15.52 8.72 -1.00
CA ILE A 106 15.40 9.39 0.31
C ILE A 106 16.72 10.03 0.74
N ILE A 107 17.85 9.38 0.43
CA ILE A 107 19.20 9.84 0.82
C ILE A 107 19.97 10.25 -0.45
N PRO A 108 19.97 11.55 -0.81
CA PRO A 108 20.72 12.03 -1.97
C PRO A 108 22.21 11.66 -1.87
N GLY A 109 22.80 11.19 -2.98
CA GLY A 109 24.21 10.79 -3.02
C GLY A 109 24.53 9.43 -2.39
N PHE A 110 23.55 8.73 -1.79
CA PHE A 110 23.78 7.47 -1.08
C PHE A 110 24.35 6.36 -1.96
N LYS A 111 23.90 6.26 -3.22
CA LYS A 111 24.43 5.30 -4.19
C LYS A 111 25.93 5.52 -4.42
N ALA A 112 26.34 6.77 -4.68
CA ALA A 112 27.74 7.13 -4.87
C ALA A 112 28.56 6.86 -3.60
N LEU A 113 28.03 7.24 -2.44
CA LEU A 113 28.67 7.03 -1.14
C LEU A 113 28.93 5.54 -0.84
N MET A 114 27.95 4.66 -1.09
CA MET A 114 28.07 3.23 -0.82
C MET A 114 28.96 2.50 -1.83
N PHE A 115 29.03 2.98 -3.07
CA PHE A 115 29.77 2.35 -4.17
C PHE A 115 31.18 2.93 -4.37
N ASP A 116 31.52 4.01 -3.68
CA ASP A 116 32.89 4.52 -3.66
C ASP A 116 33.87 3.40 -3.21
N PRO A 117 34.91 3.06 -4.00
CA PRO A 117 35.85 2.00 -3.66
C PRO A 117 36.50 2.15 -2.26
N ALA A 118 36.72 3.39 -1.81
CA ALA A 118 37.27 3.69 -0.49
C ALA A 118 36.29 3.33 0.65
N ASN A 119 34.98 3.29 0.36
CA ASN A 119 33.91 2.97 1.32
C ASN A 119 33.32 1.56 1.14
N ALA A 120 33.38 1.00 -0.08
CA ALA A 120 32.90 -0.34 -0.41
C ALA A 120 33.66 -1.44 0.36
N THR A 121 34.91 -1.17 0.76
CA THR A 121 35.71 -2.07 1.61
C THR A 121 35.48 -1.85 3.11
N ARG A 122 34.91 -0.69 3.52
CA ARG A 122 34.68 -0.30 4.93
C ARG A 122 33.40 -0.89 5.53
N ARG A 123 33.34 -2.22 5.63
CA ARG A 123 32.16 -2.96 6.14
C ARG A 123 31.69 -2.47 7.53
N LEU A 124 32.60 -2.22 8.45
CA LEU A 124 32.26 -1.79 9.83
C LEU A 124 31.61 -0.41 9.85
N TRP A 125 32.12 0.52 9.05
CA TRP A 125 31.54 1.86 8.90
C TRP A 125 30.15 1.79 8.28
N ARG A 126 29.97 1.06 7.17
CA ARG A 126 28.65 0.84 6.57
C ARG A 126 27.65 0.27 7.57
N ARG A 127 28.08 -0.69 8.39
CA ARG A 127 27.23 -1.29 9.42
C ARG A 127 26.79 -0.28 10.47
N LYS A 128 27.66 0.65 10.90
CA LYS A 128 27.30 1.74 11.82
C LYS A 128 26.29 2.68 11.19
N LEU A 129 26.55 3.15 9.97
CA LEU A 129 25.65 4.04 9.23
C LEU A 129 24.27 3.39 9.02
N CYS A 130 24.23 2.16 8.51
CA CYS A 130 22.99 1.42 8.32
C CYS A 130 22.23 1.18 9.63
N LYS A 131 22.95 1.07 10.77
CA LYS A 131 22.33 0.95 12.09
C LYS A 131 21.59 2.24 12.47
N SER A 132 22.13 3.42 12.17
CA SER A 132 21.44 4.70 12.42
C SER A 132 20.15 4.80 11.59
N ILE A 133 20.20 4.49 10.28
CA ILE A 133 19.01 4.45 9.43
C ILE A 133 17.98 3.46 9.99
N ASN A 134 18.42 2.25 10.36
CA ASN A 134 17.53 1.23 10.90
C ASN A 134 16.92 1.63 12.26
N ALA A 135 17.64 2.39 13.09
CA ALA A 135 17.08 2.96 14.31
C ALA A 135 15.92 3.91 13.97
N GLY A 136 16.13 4.81 13.00
CA GLY A 136 15.08 5.68 12.47
C GLY A 136 13.85 4.91 11.96
N VAL A 137 14.06 3.79 11.27
CA VAL A 137 12.96 2.92 10.83
C VAL A 137 12.14 2.40 12.01
N CYS A 138 12.83 1.86 13.02
CA CYS A 138 12.21 1.34 14.23
C CYS A 138 11.46 2.44 15.00
N ASP A 139 12.03 3.64 15.10
CA ASP A 139 11.42 4.75 15.84
C ASP A 139 10.15 5.23 15.16
N ALA A 140 10.18 5.45 13.83
CA ALA A 140 8.99 5.86 13.09
C ALA A 140 7.86 4.85 13.23
N ARG A 141 8.17 3.56 13.10
CA ARG A 141 7.19 2.49 13.27
C ARG A 141 6.62 2.47 14.69
N SER A 142 7.47 2.63 15.70
CA SER A 142 7.06 2.62 17.12
C SER A 142 6.16 3.81 17.43
N ASP A 143 6.52 5.00 16.96
CA ASP A 143 5.75 6.23 17.15
C ASP A 143 4.38 6.14 16.48
N ASP A 144 4.32 5.69 15.22
CA ASP A 144 3.06 5.53 14.48
C ASP A 144 2.18 4.46 15.12
N THR A 145 2.79 3.35 15.59
CA THR A 145 2.10 2.29 16.33
C THR A 145 1.48 2.86 17.61
N ALA A 146 2.27 3.56 18.42
CA ALA A 146 1.81 4.13 19.69
C ALA A 146 0.72 5.19 19.48
N GLY A 147 0.90 6.06 18.49
CA GLY A 147 -0.07 7.09 18.13
C GLY A 147 -1.42 6.52 17.65
N LEU A 148 -1.38 5.45 16.84
CA LEU A 148 -2.58 4.82 16.28
C LEU A 148 -3.28 3.89 17.28
N LYS A 149 -2.52 3.13 18.09
CA LYS A 149 -3.01 2.04 18.96
C LYS A 149 -4.27 2.42 19.74
N PHE A 150 -4.34 3.61 20.29
CA PHE A 150 -5.47 4.03 21.13
C PHE A 150 -6.53 4.82 20.36
N LYS A 151 -6.08 5.63 19.40
CA LYS A 151 -6.99 6.47 18.61
C LYS A 151 -7.92 5.65 17.74
N ILE A 152 -7.44 4.52 17.21
CA ILE A 152 -8.21 3.65 16.33
C ILE A 152 -9.47 3.06 16.98
N LEU A 153 -9.49 2.93 18.31
CA LEU A 153 -10.67 2.43 19.05
C LEU A 153 -11.89 3.34 18.85
N ASN A 154 -11.67 4.64 18.71
CA ASN A 154 -12.74 5.62 18.46
C ASN A 154 -13.27 5.57 17.02
N TRP A 155 -12.66 4.77 16.16
CA TRP A 155 -12.94 4.71 14.73
C TRP A 155 -13.37 3.33 14.26
N LEU A 156 -13.48 2.35 15.16
CA LEU A 156 -13.85 0.96 14.81
C LEU A 156 -15.19 0.91 14.08
N LEU A 157 -16.15 1.73 14.52
CA LEU A 157 -17.42 1.93 13.83
C LEU A 157 -17.28 3.06 12.81
N GLU A 158 -17.91 2.90 11.66
CA GLU A 158 -17.99 3.96 10.65
C GLU A 158 -18.73 5.17 11.24
N ASP A 159 -19.90 4.97 11.82
CA ASP A 159 -20.57 6.02 12.59
C ASP A 159 -19.92 6.19 13.97
N ILE A 160 -19.15 7.26 14.13
CA ILE A 160 -18.45 7.61 15.38
C ILE A 160 -19.39 8.09 16.50
N THR A 161 -20.66 8.37 16.19
CA THR A 161 -21.66 8.76 17.19
C THR A 161 -22.22 7.56 17.94
N VAL A 162 -22.10 6.36 17.35
CA VAL A 162 -22.52 5.09 17.96
C VAL A 162 -21.47 4.61 18.95
N LYS A 163 -21.91 4.20 20.14
CA LYS A 163 -21.03 3.63 21.17
C LYS A 163 -20.65 2.20 20.81
N LEU A 164 -19.37 1.87 20.95
CA LEU A 164 -18.86 0.51 20.81
C LEU A 164 -19.44 -0.40 21.90
N LEU A 165 -19.97 -1.57 21.51
CA LEU A 165 -20.52 -2.56 22.42
C LEU A 165 -19.90 -3.96 22.15
N PRO A 166 -19.34 -4.62 23.19
CA PRO A 166 -19.00 -4.06 24.50
C PRO A 166 -17.97 -2.91 24.39
N PRO A 167 -17.86 -2.00 25.36
CA PRO A 167 -16.83 -0.97 25.31
C PRO A 167 -15.44 -1.59 25.47
N ILE A 168 -14.46 -1.10 24.71
CA ILE A 168 -13.04 -1.41 24.91
C ILE A 168 -12.43 -0.23 25.69
N PRO A 169 -11.93 -0.45 26.93
CA PRO A 169 -11.23 0.58 27.67
C PRO A 169 -10.05 1.12 26.88
N ASN A 170 -9.84 2.43 26.96
CA ASN A 170 -8.65 3.06 26.39
C ASN A 170 -7.47 2.95 27.38
N ASP A 171 -7.12 1.71 27.71
CA ASP A 171 -6.11 1.33 28.69
C ASP A 171 -4.95 0.62 27.99
N GLU A 172 -3.72 0.95 28.38
CA GLU A 172 -2.51 0.47 27.73
C GLU A 172 -2.26 -1.02 27.93
N GLU A 173 -2.72 -1.57 29.07
CA GLU A 173 -2.49 -2.95 29.48
C GLU A 173 -3.49 -3.95 28.85
N ILE A 174 -4.50 -3.46 28.12
CA ILE A 174 -5.68 -4.25 27.76
C ILE A 174 -5.83 -4.42 26.23
N LYS A 175 -4.71 -4.54 25.50
CA LYS A 175 -4.76 -4.87 24.05
C LYS A 175 -5.39 -6.24 23.79
N SER A 176 -5.30 -7.15 24.77
CA SER A 176 -5.89 -8.49 24.75
C SER A 176 -7.41 -8.52 24.54
N LEU A 177 -8.15 -7.43 24.84
CA LEU A 177 -9.58 -7.34 24.57
C LEU A 177 -9.92 -7.08 23.10
N ARG A 178 -8.94 -6.92 22.21
CA ARG A 178 -9.14 -6.68 20.78
C ARG A 178 -9.03 -7.99 19.99
N GLY A 179 -8.76 -7.89 18.70
CA GLY A 179 -8.58 -9.05 17.85
C GLY A 179 -9.84 -9.92 17.82
N TRP A 180 -9.65 -11.21 18.06
CA TRP A 180 -10.72 -12.22 18.09
C TRP A 180 -11.47 -12.31 19.43
N ASN A 181 -11.17 -11.42 20.38
CA ASN A 181 -11.82 -11.37 21.70
C ASN A 181 -12.93 -10.32 21.77
N HIS A 182 -13.10 -9.48 20.74
CA HIS A 182 -14.18 -8.50 20.65
C HIS A 182 -14.88 -8.58 19.29
N PRO A 183 -16.23 -8.56 19.25
CA PRO A 183 -17.00 -8.84 18.03
C PRO A 183 -16.68 -7.89 16.88
N VAL A 184 -16.54 -6.58 17.15
CA VAL A 184 -16.26 -5.59 16.09
C VAL A 184 -14.85 -5.73 15.52
N THR A 185 -13.81 -5.90 16.34
CA THR A 185 -12.44 -6.10 15.84
C THR A 185 -12.29 -7.45 15.15
N ALA A 186 -12.97 -8.49 15.64
CA ALA A 186 -13.00 -9.81 15.03
C ALA A 186 -13.65 -9.72 13.64
N ARG A 187 -14.80 -9.05 13.53
CA ARG A 187 -15.46 -8.76 12.25
C ARG A 187 -14.51 -8.06 11.28
N LEU A 188 -13.86 -6.98 11.71
CA LEU A 188 -12.93 -6.21 10.87
C LEU A 188 -11.71 -7.01 10.39
N LEU A 189 -11.20 -7.92 11.23
CA LEU A 189 -10.09 -8.81 10.89
C LEU A 189 -10.50 -10.04 10.06
N THR A 190 -11.77 -10.39 10.06
CA THR A 190 -12.29 -11.53 9.30
C THR A 190 -12.15 -11.25 7.81
N PRO A 191 -11.62 -12.21 7.03
CA PRO A 191 -11.66 -12.12 5.58
C PRO A 191 -13.06 -11.83 5.03
N LEU A 192 -13.13 -11.11 3.91
CA LEU A 192 -14.42 -10.74 3.32
C LEU A 192 -15.24 -11.98 2.91
N ASP A 193 -14.56 -13.03 2.44
CA ASP A 193 -15.12 -14.31 1.98
C ASP A 193 -15.61 -15.22 3.12
N TYR A 194 -15.26 -14.93 4.37
CA TYR A 194 -15.71 -15.68 5.54
C TYR A 194 -16.88 -15.00 6.24
N LEU A 195 -17.83 -15.79 6.75
CA LEU A 195 -18.87 -15.27 7.62
C LEU A 195 -18.24 -14.66 8.88
N ALA A 196 -18.71 -13.47 9.26
CA ALA A 196 -18.21 -12.77 10.43
C ALA A 196 -19.15 -13.01 11.62
N ASP A 197 -19.08 -14.21 12.19
CA ASP A 197 -19.92 -14.69 13.28
C ASP A 197 -19.10 -15.33 14.43
N ASP A 198 -19.76 -15.57 15.57
CA ASP A 198 -19.12 -16.11 16.76
C ASP A 198 -18.50 -17.50 16.53
N ASN A 199 -19.09 -18.31 15.63
CA ASN A 199 -18.57 -19.63 15.28
C ASN A 199 -17.22 -19.53 14.54
N THR A 200 -17.13 -18.59 13.58
CA THR A 200 -15.88 -18.30 12.86
C THR A 200 -14.83 -17.78 13.82
N TYR A 201 -15.19 -16.84 14.70
CA TYR A 201 -14.26 -16.28 15.70
C TYR A 201 -13.73 -17.36 16.66
N ALA A 202 -14.61 -18.23 17.16
CA ALA A 202 -14.22 -19.35 18.02
C ALA A 202 -13.33 -20.36 17.26
N SER A 203 -13.62 -20.61 15.99
CA SER A 203 -12.84 -21.52 15.15
C SER A 203 -11.45 -20.99 14.82
N VAL A 204 -11.31 -19.67 14.60
CA VAL A 204 -10.01 -19.02 14.45
C VAL A 204 -9.22 -19.06 15.76
N LYS A 205 -9.88 -18.79 16.91
CA LYS A 205 -9.23 -18.89 18.22
C LYS A 205 -8.74 -20.30 18.53
N ALA A 206 -9.50 -21.31 18.16
CA ALA A 206 -9.13 -22.72 18.30
C ALA A 206 -8.12 -23.21 17.25
N GLY A 207 -7.73 -22.39 16.28
CA GLY A 207 -6.81 -22.77 15.20
C GLY A 207 -7.42 -23.71 14.15
N ARG A 208 -8.74 -23.89 14.14
CA ARG A 208 -9.48 -24.70 13.16
C ARG A 208 -9.64 -23.99 11.81
N VAL A 209 -9.80 -22.67 11.85
CA VAL A 209 -9.84 -21.80 10.67
C VAL A 209 -8.57 -20.98 10.63
N LYS A 210 -7.88 -20.99 9.49
CA LYS A 210 -6.62 -20.26 9.30
C LYS A 210 -6.90 -18.95 8.59
N VAL A 211 -6.61 -17.83 9.22
CA VAL A 211 -6.61 -16.50 8.58
C VAL A 211 -5.17 -16.13 8.20
N THR A 212 -4.89 -16.03 6.90
CA THR A 212 -3.54 -15.80 6.35
C THR A 212 -3.47 -14.46 5.61
N ALA A 213 -2.25 -14.03 5.28
CA ALA A 213 -2.00 -12.78 4.56
C ALA A 213 -2.52 -12.75 3.11
N GLU A 214 -2.94 -13.90 2.58
CA GLU A 214 -3.52 -14.03 1.24
C GLU A 214 -5.01 -13.67 1.22
N MET A 215 -5.64 -13.45 2.37
CA MET A 215 -7.06 -13.17 2.45
C MET A 215 -7.29 -11.75 2.94
N TRP A 216 -8.07 -10.98 2.18
CA TRP A 216 -8.29 -9.57 2.47
C TRP A 216 -9.22 -9.37 3.67
N PRO A 217 -8.76 -8.73 4.76
CA PRO A 217 -9.61 -8.44 5.91
C PRO A 217 -10.68 -7.40 5.56
N ARG A 218 -11.85 -7.50 6.20
CA ARG A 218 -12.98 -6.58 6.01
C ARG A 218 -12.64 -5.11 6.24
N PHE A 219 -11.69 -4.78 7.13
CA PHE A 219 -11.31 -3.37 7.37
C PHE A 219 -10.71 -2.66 6.14
N LEU A 220 -10.27 -3.42 5.13
CA LEU A 220 -9.82 -2.84 3.86
C LEU A 220 -11.01 -2.38 3.00
N TYR A 221 -12.18 -2.98 3.17
CA TYR A 221 -13.34 -2.72 2.34
C TYR A 221 -14.22 -1.60 2.89
N ALA A 222 -14.92 -0.90 2.01
CA ALA A 222 -16.02 0.00 2.40
C ALA A 222 -17.02 -0.74 3.31
N GLU A 223 -17.55 -0.05 4.33
CA GLU A 223 -18.51 -0.64 5.27
C GLU A 223 -19.74 -1.16 4.52
N GLY A 224 -20.27 -2.30 4.97
CA GLY A 224 -21.41 -2.95 4.32
C GLY A 224 -21.07 -3.71 3.02
N ARG A 225 -19.81 -3.75 2.59
CA ARG A 225 -19.41 -4.59 1.45
C ARG A 225 -19.68 -6.07 1.75
N GLU A 226 -20.46 -6.69 0.87
CA GLU A 226 -20.66 -8.13 0.84
C GLU A 226 -19.67 -8.81 -0.12
N TYR A 227 -19.34 -10.07 0.16
CA TYR A 227 -18.48 -10.85 -0.70
C TYR A 227 -19.18 -11.19 -2.01
N LYS A 228 -18.53 -10.87 -3.12
CA LYS A 228 -18.97 -11.24 -4.47
C LYS A 228 -17.85 -12.05 -5.11
N PRO A 229 -18.03 -13.36 -5.35
CA PRO A 229 -17.01 -14.22 -5.95
C PRO A 229 -16.53 -13.79 -7.34
N ASP A 230 -17.29 -12.93 -8.03
CA ASP A 230 -16.95 -12.41 -9.36
C ASP A 230 -16.38 -10.98 -9.31
N ASP A 231 -16.30 -10.38 -8.12
CA ASP A 231 -15.88 -8.99 -7.89
C ASP A 231 -15.34 -8.82 -6.47
N GLU A 232 -14.13 -9.34 -6.22
CA GLU A 232 -13.46 -9.23 -4.91
C GLU A 232 -12.85 -7.85 -4.64
N GLU A 233 -12.75 -6.99 -5.65
CA GLU A 233 -11.96 -5.75 -5.58
C GLU A 233 -12.77 -4.50 -5.36
N SER A 234 -14.03 -4.50 -5.76
CA SER A 234 -14.86 -3.33 -5.62
C SER A 234 -14.94 -2.92 -4.15
N GLY A 235 -14.50 -1.69 -3.87
CA GLY A 235 -14.43 -1.13 -2.54
C GLY A 235 -13.22 -1.59 -1.72
N LEU A 236 -12.30 -2.38 -2.27
CA LEU A 236 -11.04 -2.72 -1.61
C LEU A 236 -10.19 -1.45 -1.41
N PHE A 237 -9.53 -1.37 -0.26
CA PHE A 237 -8.84 -0.18 0.28
C PHE A 237 -9.72 1.04 0.56
N MET A 238 -11.04 0.96 0.44
CA MET A 238 -11.98 2.06 0.74
C MET A 238 -12.58 1.98 2.15
N GLY A 239 -12.06 1.12 3.02
CA GLY A 239 -12.53 1.02 4.41
C GLY A 239 -12.25 2.26 5.24
N HIS A 240 -13.21 2.65 6.08
CA HIS A 240 -13.12 3.88 6.89
C HIS A 240 -11.90 3.89 7.82
N LEU A 241 -11.46 2.73 8.32
CA LEU A 241 -10.26 2.61 9.12
C LEU A 241 -8.99 2.94 8.33
N MET A 242 -8.91 2.50 7.06
CA MET A 242 -7.77 2.81 6.20
C MET A 242 -7.67 4.31 5.94
N ILE A 243 -8.79 4.96 5.62
CA ILE A 243 -8.85 6.40 5.37
C ILE A 243 -8.41 7.19 6.62
N ARG A 244 -9.03 6.90 7.77
CA ARG A 244 -8.75 7.59 9.04
C ARG A 244 -7.31 7.38 9.50
N ALA A 245 -6.79 6.15 9.39
CA ALA A 245 -5.42 5.83 9.79
C ALA A 245 -4.39 6.47 8.85
N THR A 246 -4.65 6.51 7.54
CA THR A 246 -3.76 7.17 6.57
C THR A 246 -3.63 8.65 6.91
N LYS A 247 -4.76 9.33 7.14
CA LYS A 247 -4.77 10.75 7.58
C LYS A 247 -4.07 10.92 8.93
N HIS A 248 -4.36 10.06 9.91
CA HIS A 248 -3.70 10.09 11.21
C HIS A 248 -2.17 10.01 11.10
N ILE A 249 -1.65 9.04 10.34
CA ILE A 249 -0.22 8.79 10.18
C ILE A 249 0.45 9.93 9.41
N PHE A 250 -0.12 10.37 8.29
CA PHE A 250 0.55 11.31 7.39
C PHE A 250 0.24 12.78 7.67
N MET A 251 -1.00 13.11 8.03
CA MET A 251 -1.48 14.48 8.26
C MET A 251 -1.60 14.83 9.76
N GLY A 252 -1.42 13.84 10.63
CA GLY A 252 -1.35 13.99 12.08
C GLY A 252 -2.68 13.70 12.81
N PRO A 253 -2.67 13.56 14.15
CA PRO A 253 -3.76 12.91 14.87
C PRO A 253 -5.15 13.55 14.75
N SER A 254 -5.20 14.89 14.64
CA SER A 254 -6.46 15.63 14.53
C SER A 254 -7.10 15.59 13.15
N SER A 255 -6.41 15.05 12.13
CA SER A 255 -6.89 15.03 10.74
C SER A 255 -7.81 13.83 10.43
N ALA A 256 -7.76 12.77 11.25
CA ALA A 256 -8.40 11.49 10.96
C ALA A 256 -9.89 11.59 10.61
N LEU A 257 -10.62 12.51 11.24
CA LEU A 257 -12.06 12.73 11.06
C LEU A 257 -12.39 14.04 10.33
N LYS A 258 -11.39 14.72 9.78
CA LYS A 258 -11.57 15.99 9.07
C LYS A 258 -11.71 15.73 7.57
N GLY A 259 -12.12 16.76 6.84
CA GLY A 259 -12.24 16.68 5.38
C GLY A 259 -10.90 16.51 4.67
N PRO A 260 -10.93 16.36 3.34
CA PRO A 260 -9.74 16.31 2.47
C PRO A 260 -8.78 17.48 2.72
N GLY A 261 -7.47 17.23 2.64
CA GLY A 261 -6.43 18.28 2.73
C GLY A 261 -6.25 18.91 4.12
N TYR A 262 -7.03 18.52 5.13
CA TYR A 262 -6.92 19.11 6.46
C TYR A 262 -5.61 18.72 7.15
N CYS A 263 -4.85 19.73 7.57
CA CYS A 263 -3.68 19.59 8.42
C CYS A 263 -3.66 20.70 9.47
N ARG A 264 -3.59 20.35 10.76
CA ARG A 264 -3.64 21.35 11.86
C ARG A 264 -2.36 22.19 11.97
N GLY A 265 -1.28 21.84 11.29
CA GLY A 265 -0.02 22.57 11.37
C GLY A 265 0.96 22.27 10.25
N THR A 266 2.12 22.91 10.31
CA THR A 266 3.20 22.82 9.32
C THR A 266 4.14 21.62 9.53
N HIS A 267 3.84 20.72 10.47
CA HIS A 267 4.75 19.64 10.89
C HIS A 267 4.17 18.23 10.73
N CYS A 268 3.22 18.03 9.81
CA CYS A 268 2.73 16.68 9.51
C CYS A 268 3.83 15.78 8.93
N ASN A 269 3.67 14.46 9.11
CA ASN A 269 4.66 13.50 8.64
C ASN A 269 4.85 13.57 7.12
N ALA A 270 3.77 13.76 6.34
CA ALA A 270 3.85 13.92 4.89
C ALA A 270 4.79 15.07 4.50
N ARG A 271 4.65 16.25 5.12
CA ARG A 271 5.55 17.38 4.87
C ARG A 271 6.96 17.11 5.35
N ARG A 272 7.14 16.49 6.52
CA ARG A 272 8.47 16.17 7.09
C ARG A 272 9.29 15.23 6.20
N ILE A 273 8.62 14.34 5.47
CA ILE A 273 9.26 13.37 4.58
C ILE A 273 9.15 13.77 3.10
N ASN A 274 8.70 15.00 2.81
CA ASN A 274 8.46 15.53 1.46
C ASN A 274 7.54 14.66 0.59
N MET A 275 6.56 14.01 1.20
CA MET A 275 5.53 13.23 0.52
C MET A 275 4.39 14.15 0.05
N ASN A 276 4.20 14.18 -1.26
CA ASN A 276 3.14 14.93 -1.95
C ASN A 276 2.18 14.02 -2.73
N VAL A 277 2.49 12.73 -2.80
CA VAL A 277 1.71 11.68 -3.45
C VAL A 277 1.81 10.42 -2.58
N ILE A 278 0.70 9.73 -2.39
CA ILE A 278 0.70 8.42 -1.73
C ILE A 278 1.19 7.33 -2.67
N THR A 279 2.09 6.50 -2.18
CA THR A 279 2.61 5.34 -2.91
C THR A 279 1.93 4.05 -2.44
N PRO A 280 1.92 2.99 -3.26
CA PRO A 280 1.45 1.66 -2.84
C PRO A 280 2.10 1.20 -1.53
N ARG A 281 3.40 1.45 -1.35
CA ARG A 281 4.17 1.13 -0.13
C ARG A 281 3.68 1.89 1.10
N ALA A 282 3.36 3.16 0.94
CA ALA A 282 2.80 3.97 2.03
C ALA A 282 1.41 3.46 2.44
N LEU A 283 0.55 3.11 1.48
CA LEU A 283 -0.76 2.55 1.78
C LEU A 283 -0.67 1.15 2.41
N ALA A 284 0.24 0.30 1.92
CA ALA A 284 0.57 -0.99 2.51
C ALA A 284 1.06 -0.86 3.96
N TYR A 285 1.94 0.12 4.23
CA TYR A 285 2.39 0.41 5.59
C TYR A 285 1.21 0.75 6.51
N VAL A 286 0.27 1.59 6.07
CA VAL A 286 -0.94 1.91 6.84
C VAL A 286 -1.79 0.66 7.08
N ALA A 287 -1.99 -0.20 6.07
CA ALA A 287 -2.76 -1.42 6.21
C ALA A 287 -2.18 -2.34 7.31
N VAL A 288 -0.85 -2.50 7.34
CA VAL A 288 -0.17 -3.27 8.38
C VAL A 288 -0.37 -2.61 9.76
N GLN A 289 -0.22 -1.29 9.86
CA GLN A 289 -0.43 -0.54 11.10
C GLN A 289 -1.86 -0.70 11.64
N VAL A 290 -2.88 -0.57 10.78
CA VAL A 290 -4.29 -0.78 11.13
C VAL A 290 -4.51 -2.20 11.64
N ARG A 291 -4.06 -3.21 10.88
CA ARG A 291 -4.22 -4.61 11.27
C ARG A 291 -3.59 -4.89 12.63
N PHE A 292 -2.37 -4.42 12.84
CA PHE A 292 -1.68 -4.57 14.12
C PHE A 292 -2.41 -3.84 15.25
N ALA A 293 -2.93 -2.64 14.99
CA ALA A 293 -3.62 -1.85 16.02
C ALA A 293 -4.93 -2.50 16.50
N ILE A 294 -5.67 -3.17 15.61
CA ILE A 294 -6.95 -3.84 15.95
C ILE A 294 -6.79 -5.31 16.38
N SER A 295 -5.59 -5.90 16.29
CA SER A 295 -5.31 -7.26 16.78
C SER A 295 -5.09 -7.30 18.29
N ASP A 296 -5.03 -8.52 18.84
CA ASP A 296 -4.68 -8.83 20.24
C ASP A 296 -3.15 -8.95 20.47
N ALA A 297 -2.34 -8.86 19.42
CA ALA A 297 -0.89 -9.07 19.52
C ALA A 297 -0.18 -7.92 20.25
N GLU A 298 0.42 -8.16 21.41
CA GLU A 298 1.07 -7.09 22.20
C GLU A 298 2.30 -6.49 21.54
N LYS A 299 3.10 -7.32 20.89
CA LYS A 299 4.36 -6.95 20.26
C LYS A 299 4.26 -7.09 18.75
N TRP A 300 4.93 -6.19 18.06
CA TRP A 300 5.11 -6.32 16.62
C TRP A 300 5.90 -7.61 16.34
N ALA A 301 5.27 -8.54 15.64
CA ALA A 301 5.88 -9.78 15.20
C ALA A 301 5.65 -9.93 13.69
N THR A 302 6.61 -10.50 12.98
CA THR A 302 6.49 -10.76 11.54
C THR A 302 5.32 -11.70 11.24
N VAL A 303 4.97 -12.56 12.19
CA VAL A 303 3.83 -13.49 12.11
C VAL A 303 2.97 -13.34 13.35
N ASP A 304 1.69 -13.02 13.13
CA ASP A 304 0.63 -13.01 14.12
C ASP A 304 -0.28 -14.22 13.87
N ARG A 305 -0.14 -15.26 14.71
CA ARG A 305 -0.72 -16.59 14.51
C ARG A 305 -0.27 -17.23 13.19
N GLN A 306 -1.10 -17.20 12.14
CA GLN A 306 -0.75 -17.67 10.78
C GLN A 306 -0.67 -16.53 9.75
N PHE A 307 -0.79 -15.29 10.21
CA PHE A 307 -0.81 -14.12 9.36
C PHE A 307 0.55 -13.44 9.35
N SER A 308 1.22 -13.44 8.19
CA SER A 308 2.49 -12.72 8.02
C SER A 308 2.25 -11.26 7.66
N LEU A 309 2.69 -10.33 8.51
CA LEU A 309 2.60 -8.89 8.22
C LEU A 309 3.48 -8.49 7.03
N ALA A 310 4.62 -9.15 6.85
CA ALA A 310 5.51 -8.92 5.71
C ALA A 310 4.85 -9.36 4.39
N LYS A 311 4.28 -10.57 4.35
CA LYS A 311 3.55 -11.03 3.16
C LYS A 311 2.34 -10.16 2.88
N PHE A 312 1.61 -9.73 3.90
CA PHE A 312 0.47 -8.84 3.74
C PHE A 312 0.88 -7.48 3.16
N TYR A 313 1.96 -6.88 3.66
CA TYR A 313 2.51 -5.66 3.09
C TYR A 313 2.79 -5.82 1.59
N TRP A 314 3.50 -6.87 1.20
CA TRP A 314 3.86 -7.08 -0.20
C TRP A 314 2.65 -7.47 -1.08
N ASN A 315 1.66 -8.16 -0.53
CA ASN A 315 0.39 -8.41 -1.24
C ASN A 315 -0.35 -7.11 -1.53
N VAL A 316 -0.33 -6.14 -0.59
CA VAL A 316 -0.92 -4.81 -0.83
C VAL A 316 -0.12 -4.05 -1.88
N VAL A 317 1.22 -4.08 -1.82
CA VAL A 317 2.06 -3.43 -2.86
C VAL A 317 1.76 -4.04 -4.23
N ALA A 318 1.75 -5.37 -4.34
CA ALA A 318 1.55 -6.08 -5.59
C ALA A 318 0.16 -5.89 -6.21
N PHE A 319 -0.82 -5.44 -5.43
CA PHE A 319 -2.14 -5.07 -5.95
C PHE A 319 -2.06 -3.86 -6.90
N PHE A 320 -1.11 -2.96 -6.67
CA PHE A 320 -0.92 -1.74 -7.46
C PHE A 320 0.15 -1.88 -8.55
N ASP A 321 0.65 -3.09 -8.78
CA ASP A 321 1.53 -3.36 -9.90
C ASP A 321 0.77 -3.13 -11.22
N ASP A 322 1.50 -2.86 -12.30
CA ASP A 322 0.94 -2.67 -13.65
C ASP A 322 -0.10 -1.53 -13.78
N GLY A 323 -0.10 -0.56 -12.85
CA GLY A 323 -1.00 0.60 -12.87
C GLY A 323 -2.42 0.32 -12.36
N GLU A 324 -2.68 -0.86 -11.82
CA GLU A 324 -3.98 -1.21 -11.23
C GLU A 324 -4.21 -0.43 -9.91
N GLY A 325 -5.48 -0.10 -9.61
CA GLY A 325 -5.83 0.63 -8.39
C GLY A 325 -5.39 2.10 -8.36
N GLN A 326 -5.05 2.70 -9.50
CA GLN A 326 -4.70 4.13 -9.58
C GLN A 326 -5.83 5.03 -9.05
N ASP A 327 -7.09 4.65 -9.27
CA ASP A 327 -8.27 5.33 -8.73
C ASP A 327 -8.28 5.38 -7.19
N VAL A 328 -7.83 4.30 -6.55
CA VAL A 328 -7.62 4.26 -5.09
C VAL A 328 -6.52 5.23 -4.67
N LEU A 329 -5.37 5.22 -5.35
CA LEU A 329 -4.27 6.14 -5.03
C LEU A 329 -4.69 7.61 -5.21
N ASP A 330 -5.43 7.92 -6.28
CA ASP A 330 -5.98 9.24 -6.55
C ASP A 330 -6.98 9.69 -5.48
N PHE A 331 -7.84 8.78 -5.04
CA PHE A 331 -8.74 9.04 -3.90
C PHE A 331 -7.96 9.38 -2.63
N TYR A 332 -6.92 8.61 -2.29
CA TYR A 332 -6.10 8.90 -1.11
C TYR A 332 -5.28 10.19 -1.26
N ASN A 333 -4.80 10.51 -2.46
CA ASN A 333 -4.15 11.78 -2.74
C ASN A 333 -5.09 12.96 -2.49
N HIS A 334 -6.34 12.86 -2.95
CA HIS A 334 -7.36 13.84 -2.65
C HIS A 334 -7.62 13.95 -1.14
N GLU A 335 -7.81 12.83 -0.43
CA GLU A 335 -8.04 12.82 1.01
C GLU A 335 -6.90 13.47 1.82
N LEU A 336 -5.65 13.27 1.39
CA LEU A 336 -4.46 13.80 2.07
C LEU A 336 -4.15 15.25 1.72
N PHE A 337 -4.25 15.61 0.44
CA PHE A 337 -3.70 16.88 -0.08
C PHE A 337 -4.75 17.85 -0.60
N GLY A 338 -6.01 17.42 -0.79
CA GLY A 338 -7.15 18.27 -1.12
C GLY A 338 -7.19 18.83 -2.55
N GLU A 339 -6.16 18.64 -3.37
CA GLU A 339 -6.12 19.10 -4.77
C GLU A 339 -6.36 17.95 -5.75
N THR A 340 -7.38 18.07 -6.60
CA THR A 340 -7.50 17.30 -7.84
C THR A 340 -6.55 17.91 -8.86
N ARG A 341 -5.30 17.46 -8.93
CA ARG A 341 -4.45 17.77 -10.09
C ARG A 341 -5.11 17.10 -11.31
N GLN A 342 -5.47 17.90 -12.32
CA GLN A 342 -6.05 17.42 -13.57
C GLN A 342 -5.20 16.29 -14.14
N LEU A 343 -5.77 15.08 -14.20
CA LEU A 343 -5.19 13.92 -14.88
C LEU A 343 -5.15 14.23 -16.38
N GLN A 344 -3.94 14.46 -16.89
CA GLN A 344 -3.68 14.64 -18.31
C GLN A 344 -3.05 13.34 -18.83
N GLY A 345 -3.76 12.66 -19.74
CA GLY A 345 -3.17 11.63 -20.61
C GLY A 345 -3.50 10.17 -20.25
N LEU A 346 -4.73 9.75 -20.56
CA LEU A 346 -5.02 8.35 -20.89
C LEU A 346 -4.71 8.16 -22.39
N SER A 347 -3.72 7.31 -22.71
CA SER A 347 -3.56 6.64 -24.00
C SER A 347 -2.77 5.37 -23.73
N ASP A 348 -3.44 4.21 -23.74
CA ASP A 348 -3.38 3.22 -24.84
C ASP A 348 -1.95 2.74 -25.10
N ASP A 349 -1.58 1.56 -24.59
CA ASP A 349 -1.48 0.31 -25.37
C ASP A 349 -0.75 -0.77 -24.55
N LEU A 350 -1.36 -1.95 -24.36
CA LEU A 350 -0.76 -3.12 -23.72
C LEU A 350 -0.89 -4.30 -24.68
N SER A 351 0.21 -5.03 -24.89
CA SER A 351 0.23 -6.29 -25.65
C SER A 351 0.63 -7.48 -24.77
N ASP A 352 -0.20 -8.53 -24.86
CA ASP A 352 -0.21 -9.82 -24.15
C ASP A 352 0.82 -10.88 -24.67
N ASP A 353 1.21 -11.86 -23.84
CA ASP A 353 0.87 -13.31 -24.00
C ASP A 353 1.24 -14.14 -22.72
N PRO A 354 0.52 -15.22 -22.32
CA PRO A 354 0.53 -15.85 -20.99
C PRO A 354 1.14 -17.28 -20.97
N ASP A 355 1.22 -17.95 -19.80
CA ASP A 355 0.56 -19.27 -19.51
C ASP A 355 1.04 -20.03 -18.23
N SER A 356 0.03 -20.56 -17.49
CA SER A 356 -0.01 -21.69 -16.50
C SER A 356 0.66 -21.52 -15.11
N ASN A 357 0.15 -21.92 -13.92
CA ASN A 357 -1.03 -22.71 -13.48
C ASN A 357 -1.27 -22.56 -11.93
N ARG A 358 -2.55 -22.41 -11.53
CA ARG A 358 -3.23 -22.39 -10.19
C ARG A 358 -2.97 -21.29 -9.08
N PRO A 359 -3.81 -20.24 -9.14
CA PRO A 359 -4.29 -19.21 -8.21
C PRO A 359 -4.14 -18.97 -6.67
N SER A 360 -3.28 -18.08 -6.16
CA SER A 360 -3.50 -17.31 -4.90
C SER A 360 -4.57 -16.19 -5.04
N ALA A 361 -5.04 -15.55 -3.96
CA ALA A 361 -6.15 -14.57 -4.03
C ALA A 361 -5.84 -13.35 -4.93
N SER A 362 -4.57 -12.93 -5.02
CA SER A 362 -4.11 -11.91 -5.97
C SER A 362 -4.40 -12.29 -7.42
N GLU A 363 -4.29 -13.58 -7.72
CA GLU A 363 -4.39 -14.12 -9.06
C GLU A 363 -5.83 -14.58 -9.40
N ARG A 364 -6.72 -14.81 -8.41
CA ARG A 364 -8.19 -14.90 -8.64
C ARG A 364 -8.79 -13.56 -9.06
N MET A 365 -8.31 -12.47 -8.46
CA MET A 365 -8.65 -11.09 -8.82
C MET A 365 -8.24 -10.76 -10.26
N LYS A 366 -7.03 -11.13 -10.69
CA LYS A 366 -6.60 -11.02 -12.10
C LYS A 366 -7.55 -11.75 -13.08
N ALA A 367 -8.05 -12.93 -12.71
CA ALA A 367 -9.01 -13.69 -13.54
C ALA A 367 -10.42 -13.06 -13.60
N GLN A 368 -10.92 -12.51 -12.47
CA GLN A 368 -12.18 -11.77 -12.43
C GLN A 368 -12.10 -10.47 -13.23
N ARG A 369 -10.95 -9.77 -13.19
CA ARG A 369 -10.65 -8.57 -14.00
C ARG A 369 -10.67 -8.87 -15.50
N ALA A 370 -10.08 -9.99 -15.95
CA ALA A 370 -10.13 -10.41 -17.34
C ALA A 370 -11.57 -10.70 -17.80
N GLN A 371 -12.40 -11.32 -16.96
CA GLN A 371 -13.81 -11.56 -17.25
C GLN A 371 -14.65 -10.26 -17.26
N LYS A 372 -14.37 -9.31 -16.36
CA LYS A 372 -15.03 -8.00 -16.33
C LYS A 372 -14.67 -7.15 -17.55
N ARG A 373 -13.40 -7.16 -17.98
CA ARG A 373 -12.93 -6.53 -19.24
C ARG A 373 -13.62 -7.17 -20.46
N ALA A 374 -13.69 -8.50 -20.52
CA ALA A 374 -14.39 -9.22 -21.60
C ALA A 374 -15.90 -8.92 -21.64
N ARG A 375 -16.53 -8.73 -20.48
CA ARG A 375 -17.97 -8.44 -20.36
C ARG A 375 -18.32 -7.00 -20.71
N LEU A 376 -17.42 -6.05 -20.46
CA LEU A 376 -17.56 -4.65 -20.86
C LEU A 376 -17.21 -4.41 -22.35
N ALA A 377 -16.43 -5.31 -22.96
CA ALA A 377 -16.07 -5.27 -24.38
C ALA A 377 -17.12 -5.92 -25.31
N ALA A 378 -18.19 -6.53 -24.78
CA ALA A 378 -19.24 -7.14 -25.60
C ALA A 378 -20.20 -6.07 -26.15
N PRO A 379 -20.37 -5.95 -27.49
CA PRO A 379 -21.31 -4.99 -28.07
C PRO A 379 -22.75 -5.37 -27.73
N THR A 380 -23.46 -4.44 -27.09
CA THR A 380 -24.92 -4.51 -26.93
C THR A 380 -25.56 -4.40 -28.31
N THR A 381 -26.19 -5.49 -28.77
CA THR A 381 -27.00 -5.46 -30.00
C THR A 381 -28.23 -4.57 -29.75
N PRO A 382 -28.45 -3.48 -30.49
CA PRO A 382 -29.67 -2.70 -30.35
C PRO A 382 -30.83 -3.40 -31.05
N ALA A 383 -31.95 -3.53 -30.34
CA ALA A 383 -33.23 -3.94 -30.90
C ALA A 383 -33.72 -2.92 -31.95
N ALA A 384 -34.25 -3.42 -33.07
CA ALA A 384 -34.73 -2.62 -34.19
C ALA A 384 -35.92 -1.72 -33.81
N PRO A 385 -35.97 -0.46 -34.28
CA PRO A 385 -37.10 0.43 -34.03
C PRO A 385 -38.23 0.19 -35.04
N THR A 386 -39.41 -0.09 -34.50
CA THR A 386 -40.69 0.09 -35.18
C THR A 386 -40.98 1.56 -35.46
N GLY A 387 -41.32 1.88 -36.71
CA GLY A 387 -42.21 2.98 -37.03
C GLY A 387 -41.76 3.84 -38.21
N MET A 388 -42.59 3.94 -39.24
CA MET A 388 -43.11 5.24 -39.70
C MET A 388 -44.28 5.05 -40.68
N ALA A 389 -45.36 5.75 -40.36
CA ALA A 389 -46.55 5.96 -41.19
C ALA A 389 -46.37 7.16 -42.13
N ALA A 390 -47.04 7.15 -43.27
CA ALA A 390 -47.52 8.31 -44.05
C ALA A 390 -48.47 7.82 -45.19
N PRO A 391 -49.21 8.69 -45.92
CA PRO A 391 -50.45 9.33 -45.45
C PRO A 391 -51.66 9.16 -46.42
N SER A 392 -52.82 9.59 -45.89
CA SER A 392 -54.16 9.87 -46.46
C SER A 392 -54.34 10.12 -47.98
N THR A 393 -55.39 9.51 -48.56
CA THR A 393 -56.32 10.17 -49.50
C THR A 393 -57.74 9.55 -49.48
N ALA A 394 -58.72 10.41 -49.18
CA ALA A 394 -60.06 10.57 -49.75
C ALA A 394 -61.12 9.43 -49.79
N ALA A 395 -62.30 9.80 -49.26
CA ALA A 395 -63.67 9.25 -49.27
C ALA A 395 -64.24 8.88 -50.69
N PRO A 396 -65.44 8.23 -50.87
CA PRO A 396 -66.62 8.28 -49.98
C PRO A 396 -67.50 7.02 -49.79
N VAL A 397 -68.39 7.16 -48.80
CA VAL A 397 -69.58 6.37 -48.41
C VAL A 397 -70.57 6.30 -49.61
N PRO A 398 -71.30 5.20 -49.90
CA PRO A 398 -72.55 4.88 -49.17
C PRO A 398 -72.96 3.39 -49.08
N GLY A 399 -73.88 3.11 -48.15
CA GLY A 399 -74.93 2.11 -48.40
C GLY A 399 -75.12 1.02 -47.35
N MET A 400 -76.13 1.24 -46.51
CA MET A 400 -77.16 0.29 -46.05
C MET A 400 -76.98 -1.21 -46.31
N SER A 401 -77.22 -2.00 -45.25
CA SER A 401 -78.34 -2.98 -45.17
C SER A 401 -77.93 -4.35 -44.62
N VAL A 402 -78.45 -4.63 -43.42
CA VAL A 402 -79.17 -5.85 -42.99
C VAL A 402 -78.54 -7.23 -43.28
N ALA A 403 -78.14 -7.93 -42.21
CA ALA A 403 -78.85 -9.11 -41.69
C ALA A 403 -78.34 -9.45 -40.29
#